data_AF-A0A2A4R0S9-F1
#
_entry.id   AF-A0A2A4R0S9-F1
#
_cell.length_a   1.000
_cell.length_b   1.000
_cell.length_c   1.000
_cell.angle_alpha   90.00
_cell.angle_beta   90.00
_cell.angle_gamma   90.00
#
_symmetry.space_group_name_H-M   'P 1'
#
loop_
_entity.id
_entity.type
_entity.pdbx_description
1 polymer ?
#
loop_
_entity_poly.entity_id
_entity_poly.type
_entity_poly.pdbx_seq_one_letter_code
_entity_poly.pdbx_strand_id
1 'polypeptide(L)'
;MNAFAKIEVPPVEGAIRNPGNPHHFMVLKPVKGTVSIFRGEDLLARTTNALRLIEIGKTVYDPTLYIPAKDVVISLEEIDKNSQCPLKGQASYYEYEGEEIAWSYTEPYDFADGLKDHFSFWASKVWIEEGE
;
A
#
# COMPACT_ATOMS: atom_id res chain seq x y z
N MET A 1 28.56 -25.13 -23.08
CA MET A 1 28.76 -23.86 -22.35
C MET A 1 27.77 -22.87 -22.96
N ASN A 2 26.79 -22.25 -22.31
CA ASN A 2 26.28 -22.23 -20.94
C ASN A 2 24.76 -22.40 -21.05
N ALA A 3 24.20 -23.41 -20.37
CA ALA A 3 22.79 -23.40 -20.06
C ALA A 3 22.61 -22.38 -18.94
N PHE A 4 22.18 -21.16 -19.27
CA PHE A 4 21.59 -20.30 -18.25
C PHE A 4 20.33 -21.04 -17.79
N ALA A 5 20.42 -21.69 -16.63
CA ALA A 5 19.22 -22.16 -15.95
C ALA A 5 18.28 -20.96 -15.86
N LYS A 6 17.06 -21.09 -16.40
CA LYS A 6 16.00 -20.13 -16.09
C LYS A 6 15.93 -20.11 -14.57
N ILE A 7 16.36 -19.03 -13.94
CA ILE A 7 16.24 -18.87 -12.50
C ILE A 7 14.74 -18.83 -12.23
N GLU A 8 14.19 -19.95 -11.80
CA GLU A 8 12.81 -20.02 -11.34
C GLU A 8 12.68 -19.09 -10.15
N VAL A 9 11.76 -18.13 -10.23
CA VAL A 9 11.46 -17.26 -9.10
C VAL A 9 10.90 -18.15 -8.00
N PRO A 10 11.52 -18.20 -6.81
CA PRO A 10 11.02 -19.05 -5.75
C PRO A 10 9.56 -18.69 -5.45
N PRO A 11 8.71 -19.70 -5.17
CA PRO A 11 7.33 -19.44 -4.80
C PRO A 11 7.31 -18.62 -3.52
N VAL A 12 6.75 -17.42 -3.61
CA VAL A 12 6.40 -16.59 -2.45
C VAL A 12 4.91 -16.78 -2.25
N GLU A 13 4.55 -17.44 -1.15
CA GLU A 13 3.17 -17.73 -0.80
C GLU A 13 2.35 -16.43 -0.71
N GLY A 14 1.15 -16.43 -1.31
CA GLY A 14 0.26 -15.27 -1.32
C GLY A 14 0.74 -14.08 -2.16
N ALA A 15 1.80 -14.23 -2.98
CA ALA A 15 2.27 -13.14 -3.82
C ALA A 15 1.31 -12.83 -4.98
N ILE A 16 0.91 -11.56 -5.07
CA ILE A 16 0.22 -10.98 -6.21
C ILE A 16 1.29 -10.51 -7.20
N ARG A 17 1.31 -11.08 -8.40
CA ARG A 17 2.36 -10.83 -9.40
C ARG A 17 1.84 -10.03 -10.57
N ASN A 18 2.68 -9.15 -11.10
CA ASN A 18 2.41 -8.46 -12.35
C ASN A 18 2.41 -9.50 -13.51
N PRO A 19 1.32 -9.65 -14.29
CA PRO A 19 1.27 -10.59 -15.40
C PRO A 19 2.33 -10.35 -16.49
N GLY A 20 2.73 -9.09 -16.70
CA GLY A 20 3.76 -8.71 -17.67
C GLY A 20 5.19 -8.78 -17.14
N ASN A 21 5.37 -8.92 -15.82
CA ASN A 21 6.68 -9.09 -15.20
C ASN A 21 6.55 -9.84 -13.86
N PRO A 22 6.68 -11.18 -13.83
CA PRO A 22 6.45 -11.96 -12.61
C PRO A 22 7.49 -11.71 -11.50
N HIS A 23 8.63 -11.07 -11.81
CA HIS A 23 9.61 -10.62 -10.81
C HIS A 23 9.16 -9.37 -10.07
N HIS A 24 8.16 -8.63 -10.60
CA HIS A 24 7.51 -7.52 -9.92
C HIS A 24 6.24 -8.04 -9.23
N PHE A 25 6.28 -8.11 -7.90
CA PHE A 25 5.18 -8.66 -7.11
C PHE A 25 5.04 -7.97 -5.77
N MET A 26 3.89 -8.18 -5.13
CA MET A 26 3.61 -7.72 -3.78
C MET A 26 3.01 -8.83 -2.94
N VAL A 27 3.13 -8.70 -1.63
CA VAL A 27 2.45 -9.54 -0.64
C VAL A 27 1.68 -8.62 0.29
N LEU A 28 0.42 -8.96 0.56
CA LEU A 28 -0.41 -8.31 1.56
C LEU A 28 -0.43 -9.19 2.82
N LYS A 29 -0.11 -8.61 3.97
CA LYS A 29 -0.11 -9.30 5.26
C LYS A 29 -1.01 -8.56 6.24
N PRO A 30 -2.01 -9.21 6.85
CA PRO A 30 -2.73 -8.60 7.96
C PRO A 30 -1.76 -8.18 9.07
N VAL A 31 -1.96 -6.97 9.58
CA VAL A 31 -1.27 -6.51 10.79
C VAL A 31 -2.03 -7.06 11.99
N LYS A 32 -1.32 -7.62 12.96
CA LYS A 32 -1.90 -8.02 14.24
C LYS A 32 -1.92 -6.80 15.17
N GLY A 33 -2.99 -6.65 15.93
CA GLY A 33 -3.15 -5.53 16.87
C GLY A 33 -3.78 -4.30 16.21
N THR A 34 -3.67 -3.17 16.90
CA THR A 34 -4.26 -1.90 16.46
C THR A 34 -3.22 -1.02 15.79
N VAL A 35 -3.51 -0.52 14.59
CA VAL A 35 -2.73 0.52 13.92
C VAL A 35 -3.42 1.86 14.13
N SER A 36 -2.67 2.86 14.59
CA SER A 36 -3.11 4.26 14.65
C SER A 36 -2.18 5.14 13.84
N ILE A 37 -2.75 6.05 13.04
CA ILE A 37 -2.02 6.99 12.20
C ILE A 37 -2.27 8.41 12.72
N PHE A 38 -1.20 9.14 12.99
CA PHE A 38 -1.26 10.49 13.54
C PHE A 38 -0.53 11.50 12.67
N ARG A 39 -0.98 12.75 12.69
CA ARG A 39 -0.21 13.91 12.24
C ARG A 39 -0.22 14.96 13.35
N GLY A 40 0.94 15.16 14.00
CA GLY A 40 0.97 15.95 15.24
C GLY A 40 0.10 15.29 16.30
N GLU A 41 -0.90 16.02 16.82
CA GLU A 41 -1.86 15.53 17.82
C GLU A 41 -3.13 14.93 17.19
N ASP A 42 -3.31 15.08 15.87
CA ASP A 42 -4.51 14.62 15.17
C ASP A 42 -4.44 13.12 14.89
N LEU A 43 -5.45 12.38 15.36
CA LEU A 43 -5.67 11.00 14.94
C LEU A 43 -6.32 10.99 13.56
N LEU A 44 -5.61 10.53 12.54
CA LEU A 44 -6.11 10.45 11.18
C LEU A 44 -6.89 9.15 10.92
N ALA A 45 -6.43 8.05 11.49
CA ALA A 45 -7.06 6.75 11.33
C ALA A 45 -6.71 5.80 12.47
N ARG A 46 -7.62 4.86 12.79
CA ARG A 46 -7.39 3.79 13.76
C ARG A 46 -8.10 2.51 13.34
N THR A 47 -7.36 1.42 13.18
CA THR A 47 -7.92 0.15 12.69
C THR A 47 -7.28 -1.07 13.35
N THR A 48 -8.02 -2.18 13.39
CA THR A 48 -7.50 -3.53 13.69
C THR A 48 -7.44 -4.41 12.44
N ASN A 49 -7.74 -3.84 11.27
CA ASN A 49 -7.84 -4.54 9.98
C ASN A 49 -6.84 -3.96 8.96
N ALA A 50 -5.71 -3.40 9.41
CA ALA A 50 -4.68 -2.89 8.53
C ALA A 50 -4.01 -4.02 7.74
N LEU A 51 -3.62 -3.71 6.50
CA LEU A 51 -2.78 -4.56 5.67
C LEU A 51 -1.38 -3.95 5.54
N ARG A 52 -0.34 -4.74 5.77
CA ARG A 52 1.03 -4.40 5.42
C ARG A 52 1.32 -4.92 4.02
N LEU A 53 1.68 -4.01 3.13
CA LEU A 53 2.12 -4.31 1.78
C LEU A 53 3.64 -4.33 1.72
N ILE A 54 4.19 -5.41 1.17
CA ILE A 54 5.61 -5.55 0.87
C ILE A 54 5.73 -5.76 -0.64
N GLU A 55 6.45 -4.89 -1.34
CA GLU A 55 6.60 -4.94 -2.79
C GLU A 55 8.05 -5.11 -3.20
N ILE A 56 8.24 -5.96 -4.21
CA ILE A 56 9.52 -6.23 -4.86
C ILE A 56 9.34 -5.91 -6.34
N GLY A 57 10.16 -4.99 -6.85
CA GLY A 57 10.20 -4.60 -8.26
C GLY A 57 11.64 -4.53 -8.74
N LYS A 58 12.11 -3.33 -9.08
CA LYS A 58 13.54 -3.09 -9.40
C LYS A 58 14.44 -3.24 -8.18
N THR A 59 13.87 -3.03 -6.99
CA THR A 59 14.47 -3.21 -5.67
C THR A 59 13.40 -3.76 -4.72
N VAL A 60 13.78 -4.08 -3.49
CA VAL A 60 12.82 -4.22 -2.38
C VAL A 60 12.43 -2.81 -1.95
N TYR A 61 11.12 -2.51 -1.92
CA TYR A 61 10.61 -1.23 -1.46
C TYR A 61 10.27 -1.30 0.03
N ASP A 62 10.30 -0.13 0.70
CA ASP A 62 9.90 -0.04 2.10
C ASP A 62 8.43 -0.46 2.28
N PRO A 63 8.11 -1.24 3.33
CA PRO A 63 6.73 -1.66 3.59
C PRO A 63 5.81 -0.46 3.82
N THR A 64 4.57 -0.58 3.34
CA THR A 64 3.53 0.42 3.53
C THR A 64 2.32 -0.18 4.22
N LEU A 65 1.57 0.63 4.97
CA LEU A 65 0.33 0.22 5.63
C LEU A 65 -0.87 0.74 4.85
N TYR A 66 -1.79 -0.15 4.56
CA TYR A 66 -3.08 0.14 3.95
C TYR A 66 -4.15 0.04 5.03
N ILE A 67 -4.82 1.15 5.25
CA ILE A 67 -5.84 1.36 6.26
C ILE A 67 -7.20 1.37 5.55
N PRO A 68 -8.19 0.57 6.00
CA PRO A 68 -9.53 0.61 5.41
C PRO A 68 -10.10 2.02 5.44
N ALA A 69 -10.69 2.49 4.35
CA ALA A 69 -11.25 3.84 4.24
C ALA A 69 -12.28 4.15 5.33
N LYS A 70 -13.06 3.14 5.72
CA LYS A 70 -14.05 3.23 6.81
C LYS A 70 -13.45 3.51 8.20
N ASP A 71 -12.14 3.27 8.38
CA ASP A 71 -11.42 3.42 9.64
C ASP A 71 -10.55 4.70 9.65
N VAL A 72 -10.56 5.48 8.56
CA VAL A 72 -10.04 6.85 8.50
C VAL A 72 -11.09 7.77 9.13
N VAL A 73 -10.69 8.52 10.17
CA VAL A 73 -11.62 9.27 11.02
C VAL A 73 -11.70 10.76 10.68
N ILE A 74 -10.83 11.22 9.78
CA ILE A 74 -10.84 12.57 9.22
C ILE A 74 -11.35 12.56 7.77
N SER A 75 -11.71 13.74 7.27
CA SER A 75 -11.94 13.94 5.83
C SER A 75 -10.62 14.17 5.12
N LEU A 76 -10.37 13.38 4.07
CA LEU A 76 -9.28 13.56 3.13
C LEU A 76 -9.83 14.18 1.85
N GLU A 77 -9.15 15.18 1.31
CA GLU A 77 -9.53 15.84 0.06
C GLU A 77 -8.69 15.29 -1.09
N GLU A 78 -9.32 14.81 -2.16
CA GLU A 78 -8.60 14.36 -3.35
C GLU A 78 -7.99 15.57 -4.07
N ILE A 79 -6.72 15.44 -4.48
CA ILE A 79 -6.01 16.46 -5.26
C ILE A 79 -5.88 16.03 -6.72
N ASP A 80 -5.72 16.99 -7.63
CA ASP A 80 -5.51 16.73 -9.07
C ASP A 80 -4.10 16.19 -9.36
N LYS A 81 -3.86 14.97 -8.89
CA LYS A 81 -2.62 14.23 -9.04
C LYS A 81 -2.96 12.75 -9.10
N ASN A 82 -2.37 12.06 -10.07
CA ASN A 82 -2.46 10.61 -10.18
C ASN A 82 -1.13 10.03 -10.67
N SER A 83 -0.95 8.72 -10.47
CA SER A 83 0.20 7.99 -11.01
C SER A 83 -0.20 6.57 -11.42
N GLN A 84 0.46 6.03 -12.44
CA GLN A 84 0.20 4.66 -12.90
C GLN A 84 1.20 3.68 -12.28
N CYS A 85 0.69 2.71 -11.51
CA CYS A 85 1.46 1.58 -11.02
C CYS A 85 1.22 0.36 -11.91
N PRO A 86 2.27 -0.29 -12.45
CA PRO A 86 2.11 -1.46 -13.31
C PRO A 86 1.58 -2.69 -12.56
N LEU A 87 1.62 -2.69 -11.22
CA LEU A 87 1.13 -3.78 -10.37
C LEU A 87 -0.24 -3.50 -9.74
N LYS A 88 -0.61 -2.23 -9.55
CA LYS A 88 -1.80 -1.88 -8.74
C LYS A 88 -2.87 -1.11 -9.51
N GLY A 89 -2.55 -0.48 -10.63
CA GLY A 89 -3.45 0.41 -11.35
C GLY A 89 -3.14 1.88 -11.07
N GLN A 90 -4.16 2.74 -11.19
CA GLN A 90 -4.01 4.18 -10.98
C GLN A 90 -4.10 4.52 -9.48
N ALA A 91 -3.12 5.28 -8.98
CA ALA A 91 -3.17 5.87 -7.65
C ALA A 91 -3.78 7.28 -7.71
N SER A 92 -4.74 7.56 -6.84
CA SER A 92 -5.21 8.91 -6.50
C SER A 92 -4.51 9.40 -5.24
N TYR A 93 -4.22 10.70 -5.17
CA TYR A 93 -3.56 11.33 -4.02
C TYR A 93 -4.51 12.24 -3.27
N TYR A 94 -4.26 12.35 -1.97
CA TYR A 94 -5.14 13.06 -1.05
C TYR A 94 -4.35 13.94 -0.10
N GLU A 95 -4.95 15.07 0.27
CA GLU A 95 -4.42 15.99 1.25
C GLU A 95 -5.24 16.03 2.54
N TYR A 96 -4.58 16.50 3.58
CA TYR A 96 -5.19 16.95 4.83
C TYR A 96 -4.58 18.32 5.13
N GLU A 97 -5.42 19.33 5.39
CA GLU A 97 -4.99 20.70 5.70
C GLU A 97 -3.96 21.29 4.71
N GLY A 98 -4.18 21.09 3.40
CA GLY A 98 -3.31 21.64 2.35
C GLY A 98 -1.98 20.91 2.14
N GLU A 99 -1.79 19.72 2.72
CA GLU A 99 -0.62 18.89 2.48
C GLU A 99 -0.99 17.50 1.97
N GLU A 100 -0.46 17.13 0.79
CA GLU A 100 -0.54 15.76 0.26
C GLU A 100 0.03 14.77 1.27
N ILE A 101 -0.81 13.89 1.83
CA ILE A 101 -0.43 13.02 2.95
C ILE A 101 -0.72 11.55 2.70
N ALA A 102 -1.66 11.25 1.81
CA ALA A 102 -2.14 9.90 1.56
C ALA A 102 -2.32 9.61 0.07
N TRP A 103 -2.43 8.33 -0.25
CA TRP A 103 -2.84 7.85 -1.56
C TRP A 103 -3.76 6.65 -1.43
N SER A 104 -4.54 6.39 -2.48
CA SER A 104 -5.41 5.24 -2.59
C SER A 104 -5.40 4.69 -4.01
N TYR A 105 -5.66 3.39 -4.15
CA TYR A 105 -6.01 2.77 -5.43
C TYR A 105 -7.52 2.54 -5.42
N THR A 106 -8.27 3.49 -5.97
CA THR A 106 -9.74 3.48 -5.98
C THR A 106 -10.30 2.43 -6.95
N GLU A 107 -9.61 2.24 -8.07
CA GLU A 107 -9.90 1.24 -9.10
C GLU A 107 -8.64 0.40 -9.37
N PRO A 108 -8.22 -0.46 -8.42
CA PRO A 108 -7.06 -1.31 -8.64
C PRO A 108 -7.36 -2.36 -9.71
N TYR A 109 -6.32 -2.96 -10.29
CA TYR A 109 -6.51 -4.13 -11.14
C TYR A 109 -7.16 -5.29 -10.35
N ASP A 110 -7.91 -6.16 -11.03
CA ASP A 110 -8.61 -7.30 -10.40
C ASP A 110 -7.72 -8.16 -9.50
N PHE A 111 -6.48 -8.42 -9.90
CA PHE A 111 -5.53 -9.20 -9.11
C PHE A 111 -4.97 -8.44 -7.89
N ALA A 112 -5.17 -7.13 -7.81
CA ALA A 112 -4.78 -6.23 -6.73
C ALA A 112 -5.98 -5.70 -5.92
N ASP A 113 -7.18 -6.27 -6.10
CA ASP A 113 -8.44 -5.81 -5.50
C ASP A 113 -8.43 -5.77 -3.96
N GLY A 114 -7.55 -6.53 -3.30
CA GLY A 114 -7.33 -6.44 -1.86
C GLY A 114 -6.87 -5.07 -1.35
N LEU A 115 -6.48 -4.14 -2.23
CA LEU A 115 -6.13 -2.75 -1.91
C LEU A 115 -7.28 -1.76 -2.13
N LYS A 116 -8.38 -2.21 -2.73
CA LYS A 116 -9.55 -1.37 -2.97
C LYS A 116 -10.10 -0.86 -1.64
N ASP A 117 -10.59 0.38 -1.63
CA ASP A 117 -11.15 1.04 -0.44
C ASP A 117 -10.17 1.12 0.74
N HIS A 118 -8.87 1.23 0.47
CA HIS A 118 -7.85 1.50 1.47
C HIS A 118 -7.05 2.76 1.15
N PHE A 119 -6.57 3.43 2.20
CA PHE A 119 -5.61 4.52 2.12
C PHE A 119 -4.26 4.07 2.66
N SER A 120 -3.19 4.57 2.06
CA SER A 120 -1.85 4.52 2.66
C SER A 120 -1.36 5.93 2.88
N PHE A 121 -0.55 6.12 3.92
CA PHE A 121 -0.05 7.42 4.35
C PHE A 121 1.46 7.49 4.15
N TRP A 122 1.98 8.67 3.80
CA TRP A 122 3.41 8.88 3.68
C TRP A 122 4.07 8.80 5.06
N ALA A 123 4.85 7.75 5.32
CA ALA A 123 5.52 7.54 6.61
C ALA A 123 6.44 8.71 7.04
N SER A 124 6.89 9.54 6.09
CA SER A 124 7.64 10.77 6.38
C SER A 124 6.79 11.94 6.90
N LYS A 125 5.45 11.82 6.85
CA LYS A 125 4.47 12.87 7.19
C LYS A 125 3.55 12.49 8.35
N VAL A 126 3.58 11.23 8.78
CA VAL A 126 2.72 10.71 9.85
C VAL A 126 3.56 9.97 10.89
N TRP A 127 3.05 9.95 12.12
CA TRP A 127 3.49 9.02 13.14
C TRP A 127 2.58 7.79 13.12
N ILE A 128 3.18 6.60 13.20
CA ILE A 128 2.46 5.33 13.13
C ILE A 128 2.71 4.57 14.42
N GLU A 129 1.63 4.19 15.09
CA GLU A 129 1.68 3.30 16.24
C GLU A 129 1.05 1.95 15.90
N GLU A 130 1.82 0.89 16.11
CA GLU A 130 1.33 -0.49 16.05
C GLU A 130 1.28 -1.05 17.48
N GLY A 131 0.07 -1.24 17.99
CA GLY A 131 -0.17 -1.89 19.28
C GLY A 131 -0.19 -3.41 19.18
N GLU A 132 -0.13 -4.08 20.33
CA GLU A 132 -0.29 -5.55 20.45
C GLU A 132 -1.73 -6.03 20.21
#